data_AF-A0A2T6V2F6-F1
#
_entry.id   AF-A0A2T6V2F6-F1
#
_cell.length_a   1.000
_cell.length_b   1.000
_cell.length_c   1.000
_cell.angle_alpha   90.00
_cell.angle_beta   90.00
_cell.angle_gamma   90.00
#
_symmetry.space_group_name_H-M   'P 1'
#
loop_
_entity.id
_entity.type
_entity.pdbx_description
1 polymer ?
#
loop_
_entity_poly.entity_id
_entity_poly.type
_entity_poly.pdbx_seq_one_letter_code
_entity_poly.pdbx_strand_id
1 'polypeptide(L)' 'KQIISYASNIFNLFNSIPKDQLKYLENAYLKVPHLGKTPTNPYRQNVNLNKEINAVQSNVDNYGNRLDSALSVAR' A
#
# COMPACT_ATOMS: atom_id res chain seq x y z
N LYS A 1 7.85 -0.91 -18.75
CA LYS A 1 8.51 -0.05 -17.73
C LYS A 1 7.52 0.87 -17.05
N GLN A 2 6.60 1.47 -17.81
CA GLN A 2 5.54 2.34 -17.30
C GLN A 2 4.69 1.73 -16.16
N ILE A 3 4.29 0.46 -16.26
CA ILE A 3 3.50 -0.21 -15.21
C ILE A 3 4.27 -0.30 -13.87
N ILE A 4 5.54 -0.66 -13.91
CA ILE A 4 6.40 -0.69 -12.70
C ILE A 4 6.58 0.72 -12.13
N SER A 5 6.72 1.72 -13.00
CA SER A 5 6.78 3.13 -12.58
C SER A 5 5.49 3.57 -11.87
N TYR A 6 4.32 3.15 -12.36
CA TYR A 6 3.05 3.44 -11.69
C TYR A 6 2.92 2.73 -10.34
N ALA A 7 3.36 1.46 -10.25
CA ALA A 7 3.38 0.74 -8.97
C ALA A 7 4.32 1.42 -7.95
N SER A 8 5.49 1.90 -8.39
CA SER A 8 6.41 2.68 -7.56
C SER A 8 5.77 3.99 -7.10
N ASN A 9 5.07 4.70 -7.98
CA ASN A 9 4.35 5.92 -7.61
C ASN A 9 3.25 5.66 -6.58
N ILE A 10 2.50 4.55 -6.70
CA ILE A 10 1.48 4.15 -5.72
C ILE A 10 2.13 3.89 -4.36
N PHE A 11 3.23 3.14 -4.32
CA PHE A 11 3.98 2.94 -3.09
C PHE A 11 4.45 4.26 -2.46
N ASN A 12 5.00 5.16 -3.28
CA ASN A 12 5.45 6.47 -2.82
C ASN A 12 4.31 7.33 -2.26
N LEU A 13 3.11 7.27 -2.86
CA LEU A 13 1.93 7.94 -2.32
C LEU A 13 1.58 7.42 -0.93
N PHE A 14 1.60 6.09 -0.70
CA PHE A 14 1.39 5.54 0.64
C PHE A 14 2.48 5.94 1.62
N ASN A 15 3.74 5.95 1.18
CA ASN A 15 4.88 6.34 2.01
C ASN A 15 4.89 7.86 2.32
N SER A 16 4.14 8.66 1.56
CA SER A 16 3.97 10.10 1.79
C SER A 16 2.91 10.44 2.84
N ILE A 17 2.09 9.47 3.26
CA ILE A 17 1.06 9.67 4.29
C ILE A 17 1.75 9.92 5.64
N PRO A 18 1.39 10.99 6.39
CA PRO A 18 1.87 11.20 7.74
C PRO A 18 1.64 9.98 8.64
N LYS A 19 2.63 9.64 9.50
CA LYS A 19 2.61 8.39 10.28
C LYS A 19 1.37 8.25 11.18
N ASP A 20 0.89 9.34 11.74
CA ASP A 20 -0.32 9.40 12.56
C ASP A 20 -1.58 9.09 11.74
N GLN A 21 -1.67 9.64 10.52
CA GLN A 21 -2.77 9.39 9.59
C GLN A 21 -2.75 7.96 9.06
N LEU A 22 -1.57 7.44 8.73
CA LEU A 22 -1.41 6.05 8.30
C LEU A 22 -1.81 5.08 9.43
N LYS A 23 -1.35 5.34 10.66
CA LYS A 23 -1.75 4.55 11.83
C LYS A 23 -3.25 4.62 12.10
N TYR A 24 -3.88 5.77 11.88
CA TYR A 24 -5.33 5.88 11.96
C TYR A 24 -6.03 5.03 10.89
N LEU A 25 -5.52 5.02 9.66
CA LEU A 25 -6.05 4.21 8.56
C LEU A 25 -5.91 2.71 8.83
N GLU A 26 -4.76 2.24 9.32
CA GLU A 26 -4.53 0.84 9.70
C GLU A 26 -5.53 0.37 10.78
N ASN A 27 -5.83 1.24 11.74
CA ASN A 27 -6.70 0.94 12.87
C ASN A 27 -8.17 1.35 12.64
N ALA A 28 -8.55 1.77 11.43
CA ALA A 28 -9.88 2.31 11.16
C ALA A 28 -11.02 1.32 11.47
N TYR A 29 -10.74 0.01 11.41
CA TYR A 29 -11.68 -1.04 11.79
C TYR A 29 -12.04 -1.06 13.29
N LEU A 30 -11.24 -0.40 14.13
CA LEU A 30 -11.47 -0.23 15.57
C LEU A 30 -12.28 1.03 15.89
N LYS A 31 -12.68 1.83 14.89
CA LYS A 31 -13.45 3.04 15.11
C LYS A 31 -14.82 2.72 15.72
N VAL A 32 -15.08 3.31 16.89
CA VAL A 32 -16.37 3.19 17.59
C VAL A 32 -17.13 4.53 17.48
N PRO A 33 -18.42 4.52 17.11
CA PRO A 33 -19.21 5.74 17.10
C PRO A 33 -19.41 6.29 18.52
N HIS A 34 -19.36 7.62 18.68
CA HIS A 34 -19.52 8.26 19.98
C HIS A 34 -20.93 8.09 20.58
N LEU A 35 -21.94 7.96 19.72
CA LEU A 35 -23.34 7.79 20.10
C LEU A 35 -23.94 6.62 19.33
N GLY A 36 -24.95 5.97 19.92
CA GLY A 36 -25.67 4.85 19.31
C GLY A 36 -25.02 3.49 19.55
N LYS A 37 -25.31 2.53 18.65
CA LYS A 37 -24.82 1.14 18.78
C LYS A 37 -23.48 0.97 18.09
N THR A 38 -22.56 0.26 18.75
CA THR A 38 -21.28 -0.17 18.16
C THR A 38 -21.54 -1.20 17.05
N PRO A 39 -21.03 -0.97 15.83
CA PRO A 39 -21.11 -1.96 14.75
C PRO A 39 -20.37 -3.25 15.12
N THR A 40 -20.97 -4.41 14.87
CA THR A 40 -20.35 -5.71 15.11
C THR A 40 -19.53 -6.23 13.93
N ASN A 41 -19.74 -5.65 12.74
CA ASN A 41 -19.04 -6.02 11.50
C ASN A 41 -18.36 -4.80 10.84
N PRO A 42 -17.33 -4.20 11.47
CA PRO A 42 -16.57 -3.12 10.86
C PRO A 42 -15.77 -3.63 9.64
N TYR A 43 -15.36 -2.72 8.75
CA TYR A 43 -14.52 -3.08 7.61
C TYR A 43 -13.11 -3.45 8.08
N ARG A 44 -12.81 -4.75 8.11
CA ARG A 44 -11.56 -5.31 8.68
C ARG A 44 -10.45 -5.52 7.67
N GLN A 45 -10.63 -5.22 6.38
CA GLN A 45 -9.59 -5.46 5.38
C GLN A 45 -8.35 -4.58 5.61
N ASN A 46 -8.50 -3.44 6.29
CA ASN A 46 -7.37 -2.55 6.65
C ASN A 46 -6.26 -3.27 7.43
N VAL A 47 -6.54 -4.38 8.11
CA VAL A 47 -5.51 -5.17 8.82
C VAL A 47 -4.42 -5.70 7.88
N ASN A 48 -4.74 -5.88 6.59
CA ASN A 48 -3.80 -6.36 5.58
C ASN A 48 -3.09 -5.22 4.82
N LEU A 49 -3.48 -3.96 5.05
CA LEU A 49 -3.05 -2.81 4.24
C LEU A 49 -1.52 -2.70 4.17
N ASN A 50 -0.83 -2.73 5.32
CA ASN A 50 0.63 -2.64 5.34
C ASN A 50 1.32 -3.82 4.65
N LYS A 51 0.75 -5.02 4.77
CA LYS A 51 1.28 -6.20 4.09
C LYS A 51 1.19 -6.02 2.58
N GLU A 52 0.09 -5.49 2.09
CA GLU A 52 -0.13 -5.23 0.66
C GLU A 52 0.77 -4.09 0.13
N ILE A 53 0.93 -3.01 0.88
CA ILE A 53 1.87 -1.92 0.53
C ILE A 53 3.30 -2.46 0.42
N ASN A 54 3.75 -3.28 1.37
CA ASN A 54 5.07 -3.90 1.33
C ASN A 54 5.23 -4.89 0.15
N ALA A 55 4.15 -5.56 -0.25
CA ALA A 55 4.17 -6.42 -1.42
C ALA A 55 4.33 -5.60 -2.72
N VAL A 56 3.73 -4.41 -2.81
CA VAL A 56 3.95 -3.50 -3.94
C VAL A 56 5.42 -3.10 -4.04
N GLN A 57 6.05 -2.73 -2.93
CA GLN A 57 7.48 -2.41 -2.90
C GLN A 57 8.35 -3.58 -3.39
N SER A 58 8.11 -4.77 -2.83
CA SER A 58 8.84 -5.99 -3.23
C SER A 58 8.71 -6.29 -4.73
N ASN A 59 7.51 -6.08 -5.29
CA ASN A 59 7.27 -6.26 -6.72
C ASN A 59 8.00 -5.21 -7.57
N VAL A 60 7.98 -3.94 -7.16
CA VAL A 60 8.71 -2.86 -7.83
C VAL A 60 10.20 -3.17 -7.88
N ASP A 61 10.80 -3.59 -6.77
CA ASP A 61 12.22 -3.89 -6.68
C ASP A 61 12.61 -5.10 -7.55
N ASN A 62 11.85 -6.20 -7.44
CA ASN A 62 12.15 -7.43 -8.19
C ASN A 62 11.97 -7.23 -9.70
N TYR A 63 10.81 -6.72 -10.13
CA TYR A 63 10.52 -6.60 -11.56
C TYR A 63 11.17 -5.37 -12.20
N GLY A 64 11.46 -4.32 -11.45
CA GLY A 64 12.21 -3.15 -11.93
C GLY A 64 13.60 -3.54 -12.41
N ASN A 65 14.37 -4.24 -11.57
CA ASN A 65 15.71 -4.70 -11.90
C ASN A 65 15.73 -5.63 -13.12
N ARG A 66 14.81 -6.60 -13.18
CA ARG A 66 14.72 -7.54 -14.30
C ARG A 66 14.39 -6.83 -15.61
N LEU A 67 13.49 -5.86 -15.55
CA LEU A 67 13.07 -5.11 -16.74
C LEU A 67 14.17 -4.19 -17.25
N ASP A 68 14.93 -3.55 -16.36
CA ASP A 68 16.03 -2.67 -16.74
C ASP A 68 17.17 -3.45 -17.41
N SER A 69 17.50 -4.64 -16.89
CA SER A 69 18.42 -5.57 -17.55
C SER A 69 17.95 -5.98 -18.94
N ALA A 70 16.67 -6.36 -19.08
CA ALA A 70 16.11 -6.75 -20.38
C ALA A 70 16.11 -5.58 -21.38
N LEU A 71 15.77 -4.37 -20.94
CA LEU A 71 15.78 -3.17 -21.77
C LEU A 71 17.19 -2.78 -22.20
N SER A 72 18.20 -3.01 -21.36
CA SER A 72 19.61 -2.77 -21.71
C SER A 72 20.12 -3.70 -22.80
N VAL A 73 19.61 -4.93 -22.87
CA VAL A 73 19.96 -5.88 -23.95
C VAL A 73 19.21 -5.56 -25.25
N ALA A 74 17.97 -5.07 -25.13
CA ALA A 74 17.12 -4.78 -26.29
C ALA A 74 17.48 -3.46 -27.02
N ARG A 75 18.24 -2.59 -26.37
CA ARG A 75 18.72 -1.31 -26.93
C ARG A 75 20.07 -1.50 -27.59
#